data_AF-A0A0F9LZ62-F1
#
_entry.id   AF-A0A0F9LZ62-F1
#
_cell.length_a   1.000
_cell.length_b   1.000
_cell.length_c   1.000
_cell.angle_alpha   90.00
_cell.angle_beta   90.00
_cell.angle_gamma   90.00
#
_symmetry.space_group_name_H-M   'P 1'
#
loop_
_entity.id
_entity.type
_entity.pdbx_description
1 polymer ?
#
loop_
_entity_poly.entity_id
_entity_poly.type
_entity_poly.pdbx_seq_one_letter_code
_entity_poly.pdbx_strand_id
1 'polypeptide(L)' 'REGFDIKKINEPLYVILPGQSEYIPLTTEIYDNIQNQKYKF' A
#
# COMPACT_ATOMS: atom_id res chain seq x y z
N ARG A 1 17.42 9.43 -3.06
CA ARG A 1 16.35 8.41 -2.88
C ARG A 1 15.04 9.13 -3.15
N GLU A 2 14.45 8.88 -4.30
CA GLU A 2 13.12 9.42 -4.62
C GLU A 2 12.10 8.52 -3.90
N GLY A 3 11.59 9.00 -2.78
CA GLY A 3 10.52 8.34 -2.03
C GLY A 3 9.18 8.88 -2.49
N PHE A 4 8.24 7.99 -2.82
CA PHE A 4 6.86 8.38 -3.12
C PHE A 4 6.10 8.54 -1.80
N ASP A 5 5.60 9.74 -1.54
CA ASP A 5 4.72 10.03 -0.41
C ASP A 5 3.28 9.79 -0.84
N ILE A 6 2.69 8.69 -0.35
CA ILE A 6 1.32 8.30 -0.71
C ILE A 6 0.26 9.35 -0.33
N LYS A 7 0.58 10.29 0.58
CA LYS A 7 -0.33 11.36 1.00
C LYS A 7 -0.30 12.56 0.04
N LYS A 8 0.66 12.62 -0.88
CA LYS A 8 0.84 13.71 -1.84
C LYS A 8 0.43 13.34 -3.27
N ILE A 9 -0.01 12.10 -3.47
CA ILE A 9 -0.45 11.58 -4.76
C ILE A 9 -1.96 11.80 -4.85
N ASN A 10 -2.42 12.41 -5.94
CA ASN A 10 -3.83 12.66 -6.20
C ASN A 10 -4.50 11.48 -6.91
N GLU A 11 -3.69 10.62 -7.54
CA GLU A 11 -4.14 9.40 -8.20
C GLU A 11 -4.40 8.27 -7.20
N PRO A 12 -5.43 7.44 -7.42
CA PRO A 12 -5.67 6.28 -6.59
C PRO A 12 -4.55 5.24 -6.78
N LEU A 13 -3.95 4.82 -5.67
CA LEU A 13 -2.97 3.75 -5.63
C LEU A 13 -3.66 2.42 -5.26
N TYR A 14 -3.09 1.32 -5.75
CA TYR A 14 -3.61 -0.02 -5.51
C TYR A 14 -2.49 -0.98 -5.13
N VAL A 15 -2.83 -2.03 -4.37
CA VAL A 15 -1.91 -3.06 -3.90
C VAL A 15 -2.58 -4.43 -3.95
N ILE A 16 -1.80 -5.49 -4.20
CA ILE A 16 -2.21 -6.88 -3.97
C ILE A 16 -1.58 -7.33 -2.66
N LEU A 17 -2.42 -7.77 -1.71
CA LEU A 17 -1.93 -8.32 -0.44
C LEU A 17 -1.64 -9.82 -0.57
N PRO A 18 -0.77 -10.38 0.30
CA PRO A 18 -0.48 -11.82 0.29
C PRO A 18 -1.75 -12.66 0.41
N GLY A 19 -1.89 -13.66 -0.47
CA GLY A 19 -3.07 -14.53 -0.53
C GLY A 19 -4.29 -13.93 -1.21
N GLN A 20 -4.22 -12.69 -1.70
CA GLN A 20 -5.25 -12.08 -2.53
C GLN A 20 -4.92 -12.20 -4.02
N SER A 21 -5.94 -12.31 -4.86
CA SER A 21 -5.81 -12.33 -6.32
C SER A 21 -6.26 -11.03 -6.99
N GLU A 22 -6.70 -10.06 -6.19
CA GLU A 22 -7.28 -8.81 -6.67
C GLU A 22 -6.55 -7.59 -6.09
N TYR A 23 -6.48 -6.54 -6.90
CA TYR A 23 -5.96 -5.24 -6.48
C TYR A 23 -6.99 -4.52 -5.62
N ILE A 24 -6.56 -4.03 -4.46
CA ILE A 24 -7.38 -3.22 -3.56
C ILE A 24 -6.78 -1.82 -3.42
N PRO A 25 -7.59 -0.78 -3.13
CA PRO A 25 -7.08 0.57 -2.89
C PRO A 25 -6.03 0.58 -1.76
N LEU A 26 -4.89 1.24 -1.99
CA LEU A 26 -3.87 1.45 -0.99
C LEU A 26 -4.30 2.58 -0.06
N THR A 27 -4.95 2.23 1.04
CA THR A 27 -5.30 3.17 2.10
C THR A 27 -4.08 3.50 2.97
N THR A 28 -4.14 4.59 3.74
CA THR A 28 -3.11 4.91 4.74
C THR A 28 -2.92 3.79 5.75
N GLU A 29 -4.00 3.14 6.18
CA GLU A 29 -3.94 2.01 7.11
C GLU A 29 -3.18 0.81 6.50
N ILE A 30 -3.50 0.44 5.25
CA ILE A 30 -2.79 -0.65 4.57
C ILE A 30 -1.32 -0.30 4.42
N TYR A 31 -1.01 0.93 4.02
CA TYR A 31 0.37 1.40 3.91
C TYR A 31 1.11 1.32 5.26
N ASP A 32 0.50 1.79 6.35
CA ASP A 32 1.09 1.72 7.68
C ASP A 32 1.31 0.25 8.10
N ASN A 33 0.38 -0.65 7.80
CA ASN A 33 0.54 -2.08 8.04
C ASN A 33 1.68 -2.71 7.23
N ILE A 34 1.88 -2.27 5.97
CA ILE A 34 3.04 -2.68 5.14
C ILE A 34 4.35 -2.21 5.80
N GLN A 35 4.44 -0.94 6.19
CA GLN A 35 5.63 -0.38 6.83
C GLN A 35 5.95 -1.08 8.16
N ASN A 36 4.92 -1.51 8.90
CA ASN A 36 5.04 -2.24 10.16
C ASN A 36 5.16 -3.76 9.99
N GLN A 37 5.42 -4.26 8.78
CA GLN A 37 5.63 -5.69 8.48
C GLN A 37 4.47 -6.60 8.94
N LYS A 38 3.23 -6.08 8.90
CA LYS A 38 2.02 -6.85 9.25
C LYS A 38 1.60 -7.82 8.14
N TYR A 39 2.06 -7.58 6.91
CA TYR A 39 1.89 -8.47 5.78
C TYR A 39 3.20 -9.19 5.45
N LYS A 40 3.10 -10.46 5.09
CA LYS A 40 4.24 -11.28 4.63
C LYS A 40 4.25 -11.31 3.11
N PHE A 41 4.85 -10.27 2.51
CA PHE A 41 5.14 -10.23 1.07
C PHE A 41 6.19 -11.27 0.67
#